data_AF-A0A2W4MLN5-F1
#
_entry.id   AF-A0A2W4MLN5-F1
#
_cell.length_a   1.000
_cell.length_b   1.000
_cell.length_c   1.000
_cell.angle_alpha   90.00
_cell.angle_beta   90.00
_cell.angle_gamma   90.00
#
_symmetry.space_group_name_H-M   'P 1'
#
loop_
_entity.id
_entity.type
_entity.pdbx_description
1 polymer ?
#
loop_
_entity_poly.entity_id
_entity_poly.type
_entity_poly.pdbx_seq_one_letter_code
_entity_poly.pdbx_strand_id
1 'polypeptide(L)' 'MSRFSADVEELAEEFRLADRNGDGRINWPEFRALLDGLEAGMSERDMRIGFGEVDTDNDGLIDVEEFIAWWRGD' A
#
# COMPACT_ATOMS: atom_id res chain seq x y z
N MET A 1 -8.76 13.48 -22.41
CA MET A 1 -8.41 12.21 -21.75
C MET A 1 -7.88 12.52 -20.37
N SER A 2 -8.04 11.57 -19.44
CA SER A 2 -7.14 11.36 -18.30
C SER A 2 -7.38 12.19 -17.04
N ARG A 3 -7.93 11.53 -16.02
CA ARG A 3 -7.12 10.95 -14.93
C ARG A 3 -7.97 9.99 -14.09
N PHE A 4 -9.23 10.37 -13.83
CA PHE A 4 -10.11 9.72 -12.86
C PHE A 4 -10.56 8.27 -13.08
N SER A 5 -10.36 7.68 -14.26
CA SER A 5 -10.77 6.30 -14.53
C SER A 5 -9.61 5.30 -14.50
N ALA A 6 -8.36 5.77 -14.54
CA ALA A 6 -7.19 4.90 -14.51
C ALA A 6 -6.79 4.55 -13.07
N ASP A 7 -7.11 5.41 -12.09
CA ASP A 7 -6.62 5.24 -10.72
C ASP A 7 -7.14 3.96 -10.08
N VAL A 8 -8.42 3.58 -10.27
CA VAL A 8 -9.01 2.42 -9.56
C VAL A 8 -8.51 1.08 -10.08
N GLU A 9 -8.37 0.91 -11.40
CA GLU A 9 -7.84 -0.34 -11.97
C GLU A 9 -6.35 -0.49 -11.66
N GLU A 10 -5.58 0.59 -11.78
CA GLU A 10 -4.14 0.60 -11.45
C GLU A 10 -3.91 0.36 -9.94
N LEU A 11 -4.70 1.02 -9.08
CA LEU A 11 -4.71 0.77 -7.63
C LEU A 11 -5.05 -0.68 -7.30
N ALA A 12 -6.04 -1.28 -7.99
CA ALA A 12 -6.44 -2.65 -7.74
C ALA A 12 -5.39 -3.66 -8.23
N GLU A 13 -4.61 -3.35 -9.27
CA GLU A 13 -3.47 -4.17 -9.69
C GLU A 13 -2.31 -4.07 -8.70
N GLU A 14 -1.94 -2.85 -8.27
CA GLU A 14 -0.88 -2.64 -7.28
C GLU A 14 -1.23 -3.26 -5.92
N PHE A 15 -2.50 -3.12 -5.49
CA PHE A 15 -2.98 -3.75 -4.27
C PHE A 15 -2.89 -5.28 -4.35
N ARG A 16 -3.29 -5.88 -5.48
CA ARG A 16 -3.18 -7.33 -5.69
C ARG A 16 -1.74 -7.82 -5.79
N LEU A 17 -0.81 -6.98 -6.25
CA LEU A 17 0.62 -7.30 -6.26
C LEU A 17 1.22 -7.26 -4.85
N ALA A 18 0.71 -6.36 -4.00
CA ALA A 18 1.10 -6.25 -2.61
C ALA A 18 0.50 -7.37 -1.74
N ASP A 19 -0.81 -7.61 -1.86
CA ASP A 19 -1.58 -8.64 -1.16
C ASP A 19 -1.25 -10.04 -1.71
N ARG A 20 -0.17 -10.62 -1.19
CA ARG A 20 0.34 -11.92 -1.62
C ARG A 20 -0.49 -13.08 -1.05
N ASN A 21 -1.08 -12.90 0.12
CA ASN A 21 -1.87 -13.93 0.77
C ASN A 21 -3.34 -13.95 0.26
N GLY A 22 -3.79 -12.89 -0.41
CA GLY A 22 -5.12 -12.73 -0.99
C GLY A 22 -6.22 -12.51 0.06
N ASP A 23 -5.89 -11.98 1.23
CA ASP A 23 -6.84 -11.74 2.32
C ASP A 23 -7.59 -10.40 2.19
N GLY A 24 -7.22 -9.60 1.19
CA GLY A 24 -7.81 -8.28 0.93
C GLY A 24 -7.23 -7.17 1.79
N ARG A 25 -6.12 -7.44 2.50
CA ARG A 25 -5.39 -6.52 3.36
C ARG A 25 -3.89 -6.66 3.08
N ILE A 26 -3.12 -5.63 3.40
CA ILE A 26 -1.65 -5.69 3.29
C ILE A 26 -1.08 -5.69 4.69
N ASN A 27 -0.50 -6.81 5.10
CA ASN A 27 0.23 -6.87 6.36
C ASN A 27 1.64 -6.26 6.23
N TRP A 28 2.29 -6.00 7.38
CA TRP A 28 3.66 -5.49 7.41
C TRP A 28 4.67 -6.24 6.50
N PRO A 29 4.76 -7.59 6.53
CA PRO A 29 5.67 -8.31 5.65
C PRO A 29 5.36 -8.14 4.16
N GLU A 30 4.09 -8.02 3.78
CA GLU A 30 3.65 -7.74 2.41
C GLU A 30 3.99 -6.31 1.97
N PHE A 31 3.72 -5.32 2.82
CA PHE A 31 4.09 -3.94 2.58
C PHE A 31 5.60 -3.76 2.41
N ARG A 32 6.39 -4.43 3.25
CA ARG A 32 7.85 -4.48 3.10
C ARG A 32 8.24 -5.09 1.76
N ALA A 33 7.64 -6.20 1.37
CA ALA A 33 7.95 -6.86 0.11
C ALA A 33 7.57 -6.01 -1.12
N LEU A 34 6.48 -5.23 -1.02
CA LEU A 34 6.08 -4.24 -2.01
C LEU A 34 7.15 -3.16 -2.16
N LEU A 35 7.59 -2.54 -1.05
CA LEU A 35 8.61 -1.49 -1.07
C LEU A 35 9.99 -1.99 -1.52
N ASP A 36 10.33 -3.24 -1.20
CA ASP A 36 11.57 -3.89 -1.67
C ASP A 36 11.51 -4.13 -3.19
N GLY A 37 10.34 -4.52 -3.72
CA GLY A 37 10.09 -4.71 -5.15
C GLY A 37 10.12 -3.41 -5.97
N LEU A 38 9.82 -2.27 -5.34
CA LEU A 38 9.96 -0.95 -5.95
C LEU A 38 11.42 -0.45 -5.98
N GLU A 39 12.37 -1.23 -5.48
CA GLU A 39 13.79 -0.87 -5.35
C GLU A 39 13.99 0.51 -4.67
N ALA A 40 13.07 0.90 -3.80
CA ALA A 40 12.99 2.25 -3.24
C ALA A 40 14.16 2.58 -2.30
N GLY A 41 14.98 1.58 -1.92
CA GLY A 41 16.16 1.76 -1.07
C GLY A 41 15.84 2.30 0.33
N MET A 42 14.58 2.20 0.76
CA MET A 42 14.12 2.69 2.06
C MET A 42 14.68 1.83 3.19
N SER A 43 15.02 2.45 4.32
CA SER A 43 15.40 1.69 5.51
C SER A 43 14.16 1.09 6.18
N GLU A 44 14.32 0.00 6.94
CA GLU A 44 13.20 -0.60 7.70
C GLU A 44 12.50 0.41 8.61
N ARG A 45 13.24 1.42 9.09
CA ARG A 45 12.70 2.52 9.89
C ARG A 45 11.77 3.40 9.06
N ASP A 46 12.19 3.81 7.86
CA ASP A 46 11.37 4.64 6.97
C ASP A 46 10.14 3.88 6.48
N MET A 47 10.29 2.59 6.18
CA MET A 47 9.16 1.72 5.84
C MET A 47 8.15 1.64 6.99
N ARG A 48 8.61 1.56 8.25
CA ARG A 48 7.74 1.54 9.43
C ARG A 48 7.00 2.86 9.64
N ILE A 49 7.68 3.98 9.37
CA ILE A 49 7.07 5.30 9.44
C ILE A 49 5.99 5.39 8.38
N GLY A 50 6.31 5.05 7.12
CA GLY A 50 5.34 5.04 6.02
C GLY A 50 4.15 4.13 6.32
N PHE A 51 4.40 2.91 6.79
CA PHE A 51 3.33 1.98 7.20
C PHE A 51 2.40 2.61 8.23
N GLY A 52 2.94 3.23 9.28
CA GLY A 52 2.14 3.92 10.30
C GLY A 52 1.45 5.20 9.82
N GLU A 53 1.86 5.77 8.69
CA GLU A 53 1.12 6.87 8.05
C GLU A 53 -0.05 6.36 7.20
N VAL A 54 0.03 5.13 6.67
CA VAL A 54 -1.08 4.50 5.93
C VAL A 54 -2.07 3.81 6.86
N ASP A 55 -1.58 3.11 7.88
CA ASP A 55 -2.35 2.40 8.91
C ASP A 55 -3.00 3.41 9.87
N THR A 56 -4.14 3.96 9.44
CA THR A 56 -4.86 5.02 10.15
C THR A 56 -5.64 4.48 11.34
N ASP A 57 -6.11 3.24 11.26
CA ASP A 57 -6.85 2.60 12.33
C ASP A 57 -5.94 1.88 13.36
N ASN A 58 -4.65 1.74 13.04
CA ASN A 58 -3.62 1.10 13.86
C ASN A 58 -3.93 -0.37 14.17
N ASP A 59 -4.60 -1.08 13.26
CA ASP A 59 -4.86 -2.52 13.37
C ASP A 59 -3.64 -3.37 12.96
N GLY A 60 -2.60 -2.74 12.38
CA GLY A 60 -1.38 -3.38 11.93
C GLY A 60 -1.49 -4.04 10.56
N LEU A 61 -2.56 -3.72 9.82
CA LEU A 61 -2.86 -4.11 8.45
C LEU A 61 -3.22 -2.83 7.68
N ILE A 62 -3.06 -2.86 6.36
CA ILE A 62 -3.51 -1.78 5.50
C ILE A 62 -4.70 -2.30 4.70
N ASP A 63 -5.87 -1.72 4.96
CA ASP A 63 -7.06 -2.01 4.18
C ASP A 63 -7.01 -1.34 2.79
N VAL A 64 -7.81 -1.85 1.85
CA VAL A 64 -7.97 -1.23 0.52
C VAL A 64 -8.31 0.27 0.62
N GLU A 65 -9.15 0.66 1.58
CA GLU A 65 -9.57 2.06 1.74
C GLU A 65 -8.40 2.96 2.15
N GLU A 66 -7.57 2.48 3.08
CA GLU A 66 -6.37 3.17 3.57
C GLU A 66 -5.30 3.27 2.48
N PHE A 67 -5.08 2.19 1.74
CA PHE A 67 -4.16 2.19 0.61
C PHE A 67 -4.57 3.20 -0.47
N ILE A 68 -5.87 3.27 -0.79
CA ILE A 68 -6.41 4.24 -1.75
C ILE A 68 -6.26 5.66 -1.25
N ALA A 69 -6.56 5.93 0.03
CA ALA A 69 -6.43 7.25 0.63
C ALA A 69 -4.97 7.74 0.56
N TRP A 70 -4.04 6.88 0.96
CA TRP A 70 -2.61 7.17 0.88
C TRP A 70 -2.12 7.43 -0.54
N TRP A 71 -2.52 6.60 -1.51
CA TRP A 71 -2.13 6.78 -2.92
C TRP A 71 -2.69 8.05 -3.55
N ARG A 72 -3.88 8.49 -3.10
CA ARG A 72 -4.48 9.75 -3.51
C ARG A 72 -3.85 10.96 -2.84
N GLY A 73 -3.15 10.76 -1.72
CA GLY A 73 -2.52 11.81 -0.93
C GLY A 73 -3.55 12.73 -0.25
N ASP A 74 -4.69 12.17 0.18
CA ASP A 74 -5.75 12.87 0.91
C ASP A 74 -5.42 13.03 2.41
#